data_AF-A0A5J4SN03-F1
#
_entry.id   AF-A0A5J4SN03-F1
#
_cell.length_a   1.000
_cell.length_b   1.000
_cell.length_c   1.000
_cell.angle_alpha   90.00
_cell.angle_beta   90.00
_cell.angle_gamma   90.00
#
_symmetry.space_group_name_H-M   'P 1'
#
loop_
_entity.id
_entity.type
_entity.pdbx_description
1 polymer ?
#
loop_
_entity_poly.entity_id
_entity_poly.type
_entity_poly.pdbx_seq_one_letter_code
_entity_poly.pdbx_strand_id
1 'polypeptide(L)'
;MTKQEVEKIVIDLLNDYCESNNLQVEITKHTPLIGSSRILDSVGLVNLIVDIETAFLDEDVEISLASENAMSGRISPFRSVGSLCSSIAKQLGVEENE
;
A
#
# COMPACT_ATOMS: atom_id res chain seq x y z
N MET A 1 -1.43 16.26 0.20
CA MET A 1 -0.85 15.00 -0.31
C MET A 1 -1.03 14.90 -1.82
N THR A 2 -0.08 14.33 -2.57
CA THR A 2 -0.19 14.04 -4.00
C THR A 2 0.00 12.54 -4.24
N LYS A 3 -0.33 12.03 -5.44
CA LYS A 3 -0.10 10.61 -5.78
C LYS A 3 1.37 10.18 -5.63
N GLN A 4 2.31 11.07 -5.91
CA GLN A 4 3.74 10.79 -5.75
C GLN A 4 4.12 10.59 -4.27
N GLU A 5 3.54 11.39 -3.37
CA GLU A 5 3.76 11.24 -1.93
C GLU A 5 3.18 9.91 -1.42
N VAL A 6 1.97 9.55 -1.87
CA VAL A 6 1.37 8.25 -1.57
C VAL A 6 2.27 7.09 -1.99
N GLU A 7 2.76 7.13 -3.23
CA GLU A 7 3.64 6.09 -3.77
C GLU A 7 4.95 6.01 -2.99
N LYS A 8 5.52 7.16 -2.64
CA LYS A 8 6.74 7.24 -1.84
C LYS A 8 6.56 6.62 -0.46
N ILE A 9 5.51 6.97 0.28
CA ILE A 9 5.23 6.42 1.62
C ILE A 9 5.07 4.90 1.55
N VAL A 10 4.29 4.39 0.59
CA VAL A 10 4.05 2.95 0.45
C VAL A 10 5.35 2.20 0.10
N ILE A 11 6.16 2.74 -0.81
CA ILE A 11 7.45 2.14 -1.18
C ILE A 11 8.42 2.15 -0.01
N ASP A 12 8.48 3.25 0.76
CA ASP A 12 9.36 3.39 1.92
C ASP A 12 9.04 2.33 2.99
N LEU A 13 7.77 2.19 3.36
CA LEU A 13 7.30 1.18 4.31
C LEU A 13 7.58 -0.26 3.83
N LEU A 14 7.44 -0.51 2.52
CA LEU A 14 7.76 -1.81 1.95
C LEU A 14 9.26 -2.11 1.96
N ASN A 15 10.10 -1.10 1.73
CA ASN A 15 11.55 -1.25 1.83
C ASN A 15 11.96 -1.55 3.28
N ASP A 16 11.39 -0.85 4.26
CA ASP A 16 11.64 -1.12 5.69
C ASP A 16 11.24 -2.56 6.07
N TYR A 17 10.07 -3.01 5.61
CA TYR A 17 9.65 -4.40 5.78
C TYR A 17 10.63 -5.37 5.12
N CYS A 18 11.08 -5.10 3.90
CA CYS A 18 12.03 -5.95 3.20
C CYS A 18 13.39 -6.00 3.89
N GLU A 19 13.94 -4.87 4.34
CA GLU A 19 15.19 -4.83 5.12
C GLU A 19 15.06 -5.62 6.42
N SER A 20 13.97 -5.39 7.17
CA SER A 20 13.68 -6.11 8.42
C SER A 20 13.58 -7.63 8.21
N ASN A 21 13.06 -8.07 7.05
CA ASN A 21 12.92 -9.48 6.70
C ASN A 21 14.11 -10.03 5.88
N ASN A 22 15.19 -9.25 5.69
CA ASN A 22 16.35 -9.61 4.86
C ASN A 22 15.95 -10.04 3.42
N LEU A 23 14.92 -9.42 2.86
CA LEU A 23 14.43 -9.65 1.50
C LEU A 23 15.16 -8.71 0.53
N GLN A 24 16.00 -9.27 -0.34
CA GLN A 24 16.62 -8.51 -1.43
C GLN A 24 15.71 -8.49 -2.66
N VAL A 25 14.64 -7.68 -2.58
CA VAL A 25 13.67 -7.50 -3.67
C VAL A 25 13.54 -6.03 -3.98
N GLU A 26 13.60 -5.68 -5.26
CA GLU A 26 13.31 -4.32 -5.71
C GLU A 26 11.79 -4.08 -5.69
N ILE A 27 11.36 -3.15 -4.84
CA ILE A 27 9.95 -2.76 -4.75
C ILE A 27 9.61 -1.88 -5.95
N THR A 28 8.65 -2.34 -6.76
CA THR A 28 8.14 -1.61 -7.92
C THR A 28 6.62 -1.56 -7.87
N LYS A 29 6.01 -0.66 -8.65
CA LYS A 29 4.54 -0.61 -8.82
C LYS A 29 3.91 -1.94 -9.29
N HIS A 30 4.70 -2.82 -9.90
CA HIS A 30 4.24 -4.13 -10.37
C HIS A 30 4.45 -5.24 -9.34
N THR A 31 5.12 -4.96 -8.23
CA THR A 31 5.40 -5.96 -7.19
C THR A 31 4.09 -6.42 -6.55
N PRO A 32 3.79 -7.74 -6.57
CA PRO A 32 2.58 -8.29 -6.00
C PRO A 32 2.67 -8.35 -4.47
N LEU A 33 1.65 -7.83 -3.79
CA LEU A 33 1.60 -7.83 -2.31
C LEU A 33 0.86 -9.05 -1.75
N ILE A 34 -0.04 -9.66 -2.53
CA ILE A 34 -0.78 -10.88 -2.16
C ILE A 34 -0.72 -11.95 -3.27
N GLY A 35 -1.04 -13.19 -2.90
CA GLY A 35 -1.08 -14.34 -3.83
C GLY A 35 0.21 -15.16 -3.86
N SER A 36 0.40 -15.95 -4.91
CA SER A 36 1.46 -16.98 -4.97
C SER A 36 2.89 -16.42 -5.05
N SER A 37 3.06 -15.19 -5.52
CA SER A 37 4.37 -14.52 -5.64
C SER A 37 4.51 -13.34 -4.67
N ARG A 38 3.72 -13.33 -3.59
CA ARG A 38 3.68 -12.24 -2.63
C ARG A 38 4.99 -12.08 -1.87
N ILE A 39 5.36 -10.83 -1.62
CA ILE A 39 6.45 -10.48 -0.70
C ILE A 39 5.98 -10.34 0.75
N LEU A 40 4.68 -10.12 0.98
CA LEU A 40 4.10 -9.96 2.31
C LEU A 40 3.40 -11.24 2.75
N ASP A 41 3.66 -11.66 3.99
CA ASP A 41 2.82 -12.66 4.65
C ASP A 41 1.50 -12.08 5.16
N SER A 42 0.58 -12.93 5.66
CA SER A 42 -0.71 -12.44 6.17
C SER A 42 -0.54 -11.42 7.30
N VAL A 43 0.48 -11.61 8.15
CA VAL A 43 0.85 -10.67 9.21
C VAL A 43 1.54 -9.43 8.63
N GLY A 44 2.45 -9.61 7.66
CA GLY A 44 3.12 -8.49 7.00
C GLY A 44 2.15 -7.55 6.28
N LEU A 45 1.08 -8.11 5.69
CA LEU A 45 0.02 -7.32 5.07
C LEU A 45 -0.75 -6.50 6.11
N VAL A 46 -1.11 -7.09 7.25
CA VAL A 46 -1.82 -6.38 8.33
C VAL A 46 -0.94 -5.26 8.90
N ASN A 47 0.35 -5.54 9.14
CA ASN A 47 1.30 -4.53 9.62
C ASN A 47 1.42 -3.38 8.61
N LEU A 48 1.64 -3.69 7.33
CA LEU A 48 1.74 -2.66 6.29
C LEU A 48 0.48 -1.78 6.24
N ILE A 49 -0.72 -2.37 6.37
CA ILE A 49 -1.96 -1.60 6.42
C ILE A 49 -1.94 -0.60 7.58
N VAL A 50 -1.59 -1.05 8.78
CA VAL A 50 -1.53 -0.21 9.98
C VAL A 50 -0.45 0.86 9.85
N ASP A 51 0.72 0.52 9.30
CA ASP A 51 1.83 1.44 9.10
C ASP A 51 1.46 2.53 8.09
N ILE A 52 0.79 2.17 6.98
CA ILE A 52 0.29 3.14 6.01
C ILE A 52 -0.78 4.02 6.67
N GLU A 53 -1.79 3.46 7.32
CA GLU A 53 -2.82 4.26 7.99
C GLU A 53 -2.20 5.24 9.01
N THR A 54 -1.20 4.78 9.78
CA THR A 54 -0.47 5.60 10.74
C THR A 54 0.35 6.70 10.08
N ALA A 55 1.10 6.40 9.03
CA ALA A 55 1.91 7.37 8.30
C ALA A 55 1.04 8.48 7.67
N PHE A 56 -0.16 8.12 7.23
CA PHE A 56 -1.12 9.08 6.66
C PHE A 56 -1.78 9.91 7.76
N LEU A 57 -2.11 9.30 8.90
CA LEU A 57 -2.63 10.01 10.06
C LEU A 57 -1.66 11.07 10.61
N ASP A 58 -0.34 10.81 10.56
CA ASP A 58 0.70 11.77 10.94
C ASP A 58 0.66 13.03 10.05
N GLU A 59 0.26 12.87 8.78
CA GLU A 59 0.04 13.94 7.81
C GLU A 59 -1.37 14.56 7.88
N ASP A 60 -2.13 14.32 8.96
CA ASP A 60 -3.54 14.73 9.16
C ASP A 60 -4.50 14.12 8.11
N VAL A 61 -4.14 12.96 7.56
CA VAL A 61 -4.93 12.27 6.53
C VAL A 61 -5.48 10.94 7.05
N GLU A 62 -6.79 10.91 7.25
CA GLU A 62 -7.48 9.68 7.64
C GLU A 62 -7.83 8.84 6.39
N ILE A 63 -7.24 7.65 6.30
CA ILE A 63 -7.59 6.63 5.31
C ILE A 63 -7.99 5.35 6.01
N SER A 64 -8.81 4.54 5.33
CA SER A 64 -9.17 3.20 5.82
C SER A 64 -8.96 2.18 4.71
N LEU A 65 -7.90 1.39 4.86
CA LEU A 65 -7.50 0.32 3.96
C LEU A 65 -8.12 -1.02 4.35
N ALA A 66 -8.37 -1.23 5.65
CA ALA A 66 -8.97 -2.45 6.20
C ALA A 66 -10.49 -2.54 6.05
N SER A 67 -11.15 -1.56 5.43
CA SER A 67 -12.61 -1.56 5.27
C SER A 67 -13.10 -2.78 4.44
N GLU A 68 -14.25 -3.35 4.79
CA GLU A 68 -14.83 -4.57 4.18
C GLU A 68 -14.89 -4.53 2.64
N ASN A 69 -15.02 -3.33 2.07
CA ASN A 69 -15.02 -3.09 0.62
C ASN A 69 -13.67 -3.37 -0.06
N ALA A 70 -12.55 -3.21 0.64
CA ALA A 70 -11.20 -3.51 0.13
C ALA A 70 -10.91 -5.02 0.07
N MET A 71 -11.53 -5.82 0.96
CA MET A 71 -11.33 -7.27 1.01
C MET A 71 -12.31 -8.06 0.12
N SER A 72 -13.51 -7.52 -0.17
CA SER A 72 -14.55 -8.21 -0.96
C SER A 72 -14.74 -7.68 -2.39
N GLY A 73 -14.07 -6.58 -2.78
CA GLY A 73 -14.15 -6.03 -4.12
C GLY A 73 -13.53 -6.94 -5.18
N ARG A 74 -14.10 -6.96 -6.41
CA ARG A 74 -13.52 -7.65 -7.60
C ARG A 74 -12.07 -7.20 -7.92
N ILE A 75 -11.64 -6.07 -7.36
CA ILE A 75 -10.29 -5.51 -7.49
C ILE A 75 -9.79 -5.28 -6.06
N SER A 76 -8.99 -6.20 -5.52
CA SER A 76 -8.34 -6.00 -4.22
C SER A 76 -7.23 -4.95 -4.35
N PRO A 77 -7.19 -3.90 -3.51
CA PRO A 77 -6.13 -2.89 -3.55
C PRO A 77 -4.76 -3.51 -3.25
N PHE A 78 -4.73 -4.62 -2.52
CA PHE A 78 -3.51 -5.32 -2.13
C PHE A 78 -2.96 -6.24 -3.24
N ARG A 79 -3.46 -6.15 -4.49
CA ARG A 79 -2.97 -7.01 -5.57
C ARG A 79 -1.52 -6.71 -5.95
N SER A 80 -1.17 -5.43 -6.01
CA SER A 80 0.19 -4.94 -6.25
C SER A 80 0.36 -3.56 -5.64
N VAL A 81 1.62 -3.12 -5.49
CA VAL A 81 1.96 -1.78 -4.99
C VAL A 81 1.22 -0.68 -5.77
N GLY A 82 1.20 -0.76 -7.10
CA GLY A 82 0.53 0.24 -7.93
C GLY A 82 -0.99 0.26 -7.72
N SER A 83 -1.63 -0.91 -7.54
CA SER A 83 -3.05 -0.97 -7.20
C SER A 83 -3.34 -0.36 -5.84
N LEU A 84 -2.49 -0.61 -4.85
CA LEU A 84 -2.63 -0.05 -3.50
C LEU A 84 -2.53 1.48 -3.54
N CYS A 85 -1.47 2.01 -4.16
CA CYS A 85 -1.26 3.45 -4.32
C CYS A 85 -2.42 4.11 -5.06
N SER A 86 -2.91 3.48 -6.13
CA SER A 86 -4.08 3.98 -6.88
C SER A 86 -5.35 3.98 -6.04
N SER A 87 -5.54 2.98 -5.17
CA SER A 87 -6.72 2.89 -4.31
C SER A 87 -6.70 3.98 -3.22
N ILE A 88 -5.53 4.21 -2.61
CA ILE A 88 -5.32 5.30 -1.65
C ILE A 88 -5.53 6.64 -2.34
N ALA A 89 -4.89 6.87 -3.49
CA ALA A 89 -5.03 8.11 -4.24
C ALA A 89 -6.49 8.43 -4.58
N LYS A 90 -7.26 7.40 -4.98
CA LYS A 90 -8.69 7.51 -5.23
C LYS A 90 -9.48 7.87 -3.97
N GLN A 91 -9.17 7.25 -2.83
CA GLN A 91 -9.82 7.55 -1.54
C GLN A 91 -9.59 9.01 -1.11
N LEU A 92 -8.41 9.53 -1.42
CA LEU A 92 -8.00 10.90 -1.14
C LEU A 92 -8.50 11.93 -2.17
N GLY A 93 -9.13 11.49 -3.26
CA GLY A 93 -9.55 12.38 -4.35
C GLY A 93 -8.37 13.05 -5.08
N VAL A 94 -7.15 12.51 -4.95
CA VAL A 94 -6.00 12.94 -5.75
C VAL A 94 -5.94 12.09 -7.02
N GLU A 95 -6.85 12.40 -7.94
CA GLU A 95 -6.83 11.85 -9.29
C GLU A 95 -5.77 12.62 -10.10
N GLU A 96 -4.89 11.90 -10.80
CA GLU A 96 -4.13 12.52 -11.90
C GLU A 96 -5.17 12.99 -12.91
N ASN A 97 -5.44 14.30 -12.94
CA ASN A 97 -5.99 14.92 -14.12
C ASN A 97 -4.94 14.74 -15.22
N GLU A 98 -5.06 13.68 -16.02
CA GLU A 98 -4.42 13.57 -17.34
C GLU A 98 -4.89 14.71 -18.25
#